data_AF-A0A8T1TTM8-F1
#
_entry.id   AF-A0A8T1TTM8-F1
#
_cell.length_a   1.000
_cell.length_b   1.000
_cell.length_c   1.000
_cell.angle_alpha   90.00
_cell.angle_beta   90.00
_cell.angle_gamma   90.00
#
_symmetry.space_group_name_H-M   'P 1'
#
loop_
_entity.id
_entity.type
_entity.pdbx_description
1 polymer ?
#
loop_
_entity_poly.entity_id
_entity_poly.type
_entity_poly.pdbx_seq_one_letter_code
_entity_poly.pdbx_strand_id
1 'polypeptide(L)'
;MQTPEVCRKPKISASRRERCRINQARYRKRQRQHAEELDERIRQLEEEVEHLETQRHNAPTDRSVWVVAAEYFRHFRRGYRTPMNAVESPLTTPAARAQQHLQLQFLKATTVPDVTDGGAVGAEALLENWRCFSLYHDDVRFELKRLELVSEDSLLATTRTSVTITQNTLRHLYPHLVYGNINSTVS
;
A
#
# COMPACT_ATOMS: atom_id res chain seq x y z
N MET A 1 -24.92 -8.29 91.58
CA MET A 1 -23.56 -8.65 91.12
C MET A 1 -23.70 -9.24 89.73
N GLN A 2 -23.36 -8.47 88.71
CA GLN A 2 -23.66 -8.73 87.30
C GLN A 2 -22.42 -9.34 86.64
N THR A 3 -22.56 -10.52 86.02
CA THR A 3 -21.49 -11.19 85.28
C THR A 3 -21.19 -10.42 83.99
N PRO A 4 -19.93 -10.12 83.66
CA PRO A 4 -19.62 -9.42 82.42
C PRO A 4 -19.64 -10.38 81.23
N GLU A 5 -20.39 -9.99 80.19
CA GLU A 5 -20.34 -10.58 78.86
C GLU A 5 -18.91 -10.54 78.30
N VAL A 6 -18.38 -11.70 77.93
CA VAL A 6 -17.15 -11.77 77.16
C VAL A 6 -17.47 -11.37 75.71
N CYS A 7 -17.29 -10.09 75.38
CA CYS A 7 -17.30 -9.63 73.99
C CYS A 7 -16.07 -10.19 73.24
N ARG A 8 -16.20 -11.41 72.71
CA ARG A 8 -15.24 -11.94 71.74
C ARG A 8 -15.46 -11.21 70.41
N LYS A 9 -14.67 -10.17 70.12
CA LYS A 9 -13.86 -10.02 68.87
C LYS A 9 -13.42 -8.57 68.60
N PRO A 10 -12.10 -8.33 68.54
CA PRO A 10 -11.51 -7.37 67.57
C PRO A 10 -10.46 -7.98 66.63
N LYS A 11 -9.96 -9.20 66.90
CA LYS A 11 -8.79 -9.78 66.19
C LYS A 11 -9.04 -10.15 64.72
N ILE A 12 -10.28 -10.52 64.37
CA ILE A 12 -10.65 -10.92 63.00
C ILE A 12 -10.70 -9.72 62.03
N SER A 13 -11.12 -8.53 62.50
CA SER A 13 -11.24 -7.34 61.65
C SER A 13 -9.88 -6.69 61.36
N ALA A 14 -8.95 -6.72 62.33
CA ALA A 14 -7.56 -6.31 62.12
C ALA A 14 -6.84 -7.23 61.12
N SER A 15 -7.03 -8.56 61.24
CA SER A 15 -6.46 -9.53 60.31
C SER A 15 -6.99 -9.36 58.87
N ARG A 16 -8.29 -9.08 58.70
CA ARG A 16 -8.90 -8.81 57.39
C ARG A 16 -8.34 -7.52 56.75
N ARG A 17 -8.15 -6.45 57.54
CA ARG A 17 -7.54 -5.20 57.06
C ARG A 17 -6.12 -5.41 56.58
N GLU A 18 -5.32 -6.16 57.34
CA GLU A 18 -3.94 -6.47 56.95
C GLU A 18 -3.89 -7.31 55.66
N ARG A 19 -4.79 -8.28 55.51
CA ARG A 19 -4.91 -9.08 54.28
C ARG A 19 -5.32 -8.22 53.07
N CYS A 20 -6.25 -7.27 53.25
CA CYS A 20 -6.60 -6.30 52.20
C CYS A 20 -5.41 -5.41 51.82
N ARG A 21 -4.64 -4.92 52.81
CA ARG A 21 -3.44 -4.10 52.57
C ARG A 21 -2.40 -4.85 51.74
N ILE A 22 -2.10 -6.09 52.10
CA ILE A 22 -1.17 -6.97 51.37
C ILE A 22 -1.69 -7.26 49.96
N ASN A 23 -2.97 -7.58 49.80
CA ASN A 23 -3.56 -7.85 48.49
C ASN A 23 -3.56 -6.61 47.59
N GLN A 24 -3.87 -5.42 48.11
CA GLN A 24 -3.78 -4.17 47.37
C GLN A 24 -2.34 -3.83 46.98
N ALA A 25 -1.36 -4.09 47.87
CA ALA A 25 0.06 -3.90 47.54
C ALA A 25 0.52 -4.87 46.44
N ARG A 26 0.09 -6.14 46.50
CA ARG A 26 0.36 -7.14 45.46
C ARG A 26 -0.32 -6.81 44.14
N TYR A 27 -1.57 -6.34 44.18
CA TYR A 27 -2.30 -5.88 42.99
C TYR A 27 -1.57 -4.72 42.31
N ARG A 28 -1.21 -3.68 43.08
CA ARG A 28 -0.42 -2.54 42.57
C ARG A 28 0.94 -2.97 42.03
N LYS A 29 1.62 -3.93 42.67
CA LYS A 29 2.89 -4.48 42.17
C LYS A 29 2.71 -5.17 40.82
N ARG A 30 1.72 -6.06 40.68
CA ARG A 30 1.43 -6.75 39.41
C ARG A 30 1.07 -5.78 38.29
N GLN A 31 0.28 -4.75 38.61
CA GLN A 31 -0.10 -3.75 37.63
C GLN A 31 1.11 -2.95 37.13
N ARG A 32 2.05 -2.59 38.01
CA ARG A 32 3.31 -1.94 37.61
C ARG A 32 4.20 -2.85 36.77
N GLN A 33 4.38 -4.10 37.18
CA GLN A 33 5.17 -5.07 36.41
C GLN A 33 4.60 -5.28 35.00
N HIS A 34 3.28 -5.36 34.87
CA HIS A 34 2.66 -5.49 33.56
C HIS A 34 2.85 -4.25 32.69
N ALA A 35 2.77 -3.05 33.27
CA ALA A 35 3.07 -1.81 32.55
C ALA A 35 4.54 -1.76 32.09
N GLU A 36 5.48 -2.12 32.98
CA GLU A 36 6.91 -2.21 32.66
C GLU A 36 7.19 -3.23 31.54
N GLU A 37 6.52 -4.39 31.55
CA GLU A 37 6.63 -5.39 30.48
C GLU A 37 6.09 -4.90 29.13
N LEU A 38 5.00 -4.12 29.14
CA LEU A 38 4.46 -3.52 27.93
C LEU A 38 5.38 -2.43 27.37
N ASP A 39 5.89 -1.55 28.23
CA ASP A 39 6.82 -0.49 27.84
C ASP A 39 8.10 -1.08 27.23
N GLU A 40 8.64 -2.16 27.81
CA GLU A 40 9.80 -2.84 27.27
C GLU A 40 9.52 -3.50 25.91
N ARG A 41 8.34 -4.10 25.71
CA ARG A 41 7.94 -4.66 24.41
C ARG A 41 7.76 -3.59 23.34
N ILE A 42 7.18 -2.44 23.71
CA ILE A 42 7.05 -1.29 22.79
C ILE A 42 8.44 -0.83 22.36
N ARG A 43 9.35 -0.64 23.32
CA ARG A 43 10.73 -0.23 23.05
C ARG A 43 11.45 -1.21 22.12
N GLN A 44 11.31 -2.52 22.35
CA GLN A 44 11.89 -3.55 21.48
C GLN A 44 11.33 -3.50 20.05
N LEU A 45 10.02 -3.29 19.90
CA LEU A 45 9.40 -3.17 18.58
C LEU A 45 9.83 -1.88 17.86
N GLU A 46 9.97 -0.77 18.58
CA GLU A 46 10.49 0.48 18.01
C GLU A 46 11.93 0.34 17.53
N GLU A 47 12.80 -0.30 18.33
CA GLU A 47 14.19 -0.61 17.95
C GLU A 47 14.25 -1.54 16.73
N GLU A 48 13.37 -2.54 16.64
CA GLU A 48 13.30 -3.46 15.50
C GLU A 48 12.84 -2.74 14.22
N VAL A 49 11.85 -1.84 14.32
CA VAL A 49 11.40 -1.03 13.19
C VAL A 49 12.55 -0.13 12.70
N GLU A 50 13.22 0.59 13.60
CA GLU A 50 14.35 1.45 13.24
C GLU A 50 15.48 0.66 12.58
N HIS A 51 15.78 -0.53 13.11
CA HIS A 51 16.79 -1.43 12.54
C HIS A 51 16.42 -1.87 11.12
N LEU A 52 15.17 -2.30 10.91
CA LEU A 52 14.68 -2.72 9.59
C LEU A 52 14.64 -1.55 8.60
N GLU A 53 14.27 -0.35 9.04
CA GLU A 53 14.31 0.85 8.20
C GLU A 53 15.74 1.22 7.80
N THR A 54 16.69 1.10 8.72
CA THR A 54 18.11 1.35 8.48
C THR A 54 18.71 0.31 7.53
N GLN A 55 18.37 -0.97 7.70
CA GLN A 55 18.75 -2.02 6.74
C GLN A 55 18.19 -1.74 5.35
N ARG A 56 16.91 -1.34 5.25
CA ARG A 56 16.29 -0.97 3.97
C ARG A 56 16.99 0.23 3.33
N HIS A 57 17.44 1.21 4.11
CA HIS A 57 18.16 2.37 3.61
C HIS A 57 19.59 2.03 3.14
N ASN A 58 20.26 1.11 3.83
CA ASN A 58 21.64 0.73 3.56
C ASN A 58 21.79 -0.47 2.60
N ALA A 59 20.68 -1.07 2.16
CA ALA A 59 20.69 -2.11 1.13
C ALA A 59 21.30 -1.54 -0.17
N PRO A 60 22.18 -2.29 -0.87
CA PRO A 60 22.90 -1.76 -2.03
C PRO A 60 21.98 -1.16 -3.10
N THR A 61 22.19 0.12 -3.38
CA THR A 61 21.54 0.94 -4.41
C THR A 61 22.05 0.62 -5.82
N ASP A 62 22.41 -0.64 -6.10
CA ASP A 62 22.33 -1.10 -7.49
C ASP A 62 20.86 -1.18 -7.87
N ARG A 63 20.52 -1.14 -9.16
CA ARG A 63 19.13 -1.17 -9.67
C ARG A 63 18.44 -2.49 -9.32
N SER A 64 18.19 -2.71 -8.04
CA SER A 64 17.51 -3.88 -7.53
C SER A 64 16.11 -3.91 -8.12
N VAL A 65 15.60 -5.13 -8.34
CA VAL A 65 14.26 -5.36 -8.89
C VAL A 65 13.20 -4.58 -8.09
N TRP A 66 13.43 -4.38 -6.79
CA TRP A 66 12.62 -3.56 -5.89
C TRP A 66 12.52 -2.09 -6.30
N VAL A 67 13.67 -1.45 -6.58
CA VAL A 67 13.71 -0.04 -6.99
C VAL A 67 13.03 0.11 -8.35
N VAL A 68 13.35 -0.77 -9.31
CA VAL A 68 12.73 -0.75 -10.63
C VAL A 68 11.22 -0.92 -10.54
N ALA A 69 10.73 -1.90 -9.77
CA ALA A 69 9.31 -2.12 -9.58
C ALA A 69 8.62 -0.91 -8.92
N ALA A 70 9.19 -0.37 -7.83
CA ALA A 70 8.65 0.82 -7.15
C ALA A 70 8.57 2.02 -8.10
N GLU A 71 9.60 2.24 -8.90
CA GLU A 71 9.67 3.30 -9.90
C GLU A 71 8.64 3.10 -11.03
N TYR A 72 8.40 1.87 -11.48
CA TYR A 72 7.33 1.56 -12.45
C TYR A 72 5.98 2.04 -11.92
N PHE A 73 5.59 1.65 -10.70
CA PHE A 73 4.32 2.10 -10.11
C PHE A 73 4.28 3.62 -9.90
N ARG A 74 5.41 4.25 -9.57
CA ARG A 74 5.51 5.71 -9.46
C ARG A 74 5.27 6.41 -10.79
N HIS A 75 5.87 5.92 -11.88
CA HIS A 75 5.72 6.47 -13.23
C HIS A 75 4.27 6.39 -13.71
N PHE A 76 3.63 5.24 -13.52
CA PHE A 76 2.27 4.96 -14.01
C PHE A 76 1.16 5.23 -12.98
N ARG A 77 1.46 5.86 -11.84
CA ARG A 77 0.47 6.14 -10.77
C ARG A 77 -0.78 6.86 -11.27
N ARG A 78 -0.65 7.68 -12.31
CA ARG A 78 -1.74 8.45 -12.93
C ARG A 78 -2.05 8.00 -14.36
N GLY A 79 -1.66 6.76 -14.70
CA GLY A 79 -1.74 6.25 -16.06
C GLY A 79 -0.66 6.84 -16.98
N TYR A 80 -1.02 7.04 -18.23
CA TYR A 80 -0.20 7.63 -19.27
C TYR A 80 -0.16 9.15 -19.13
N ARG A 81 1.04 9.69 -18.98
CA ARG A 81 1.30 11.13 -18.85
C ARG A 81 1.77 11.65 -20.20
N THR A 82 0.84 12.15 -20.99
CA THR A 82 1.19 12.96 -22.16
C THR A 82 1.91 14.20 -21.66
N PRO A 83 3.06 14.62 -22.24
CA PRO A 83 3.51 15.99 -22.06
C PRO A 83 2.40 16.89 -22.62
N MET A 84 1.72 17.57 -21.70
CA MET A 84 0.76 18.63 -22.00
C MET A 84 1.43 19.52 -23.05
N ASN A 85 0.85 19.65 -24.24
CA ASN A 85 1.34 20.38 -25.42
C ASN A 85 1.97 19.56 -26.58
N ALA A 86 1.71 18.24 -26.69
CA ALA A 86 1.96 17.50 -27.93
C ALA A 86 0.69 17.30 -28.80
N VAL A 87 -0.28 18.22 -28.69
CA VAL A 87 -1.27 18.42 -29.75
C VAL A 87 -0.53 19.15 -30.88
N GLU A 88 0.06 18.37 -31.78
CA GLU A 88 0.34 18.70 -33.18
C GLU A 88 0.60 20.19 -33.50
N SER A 89 1.55 20.81 -32.79
CA SER A 89 2.08 22.09 -33.24
C SER A 89 3.27 21.81 -34.17
N PRO A 90 3.25 22.29 -35.43
CA PRO A 90 4.38 22.17 -36.37
C PRO A 90 5.68 22.80 -35.85
N LEU A 91 5.62 23.52 -34.73
CA LEU A 91 6.73 24.22 -34.09
C LEU A 91 7.44 23.39 -33.00
N THR A 92 7.12 22.10 -32.84
CA THR A 92 7.75 21.24 -31.83
C THR A 92 9.21 20.94 -32.18
N THR A 93 10.13 21.46 -31.35
CA THR A 93 11.57 21.30 -31.51
C THR A 93 12.01 19.83 -31.36
N PRO A 94 13.14 19.41 -31.95
CA PRO A 94 13.70 18.07 -31.77
C PRO A 94 13.94 17.71 -30.29
N ALA A 95 14.23 18.69 -29.43
CA ALA A 95 14.38 18.49 -27.99
C ALA A 95 13.03 18.17 -27.29
N ALA A 96 11.92 18.78 -27.72
CA ALA A 96 10.58 18.45 -27.23
C ALA A 96 10.11 17.05 -27.68
N ARG A 97 10.59 16.58 -28.85
CA ARG A 97 10.46 15.17 -29.28
C ARG A 97 11.38 14.22 -28.52
N ALA A 98 12.62 14.62 -28.22
CA ALA A 98 13.53 13.82 -27.38
C ALA A 98 13.04 13.71 -25.91
N GLN A 99 12.27 14.70 -25.45
CA GLN A 99 11.54 14.70 -24.18
C GLN A 99 10.24 13.86 -24.25
N GLN A 100 9.95 13.21 -25.39
CA GLN A 100 8.84 12.26 -25.51
C GLN A 100 9.08 11.08 -24.59
N HIS A 101 8.34 11.19 -23.49
CA HIS A 101 7.86 10.14 -22.63
C HIS A 101 8.89 9.52 -21.68
N LEU A 102 9.05 10.18 -20.52
CA LEU A 102 9.80 9.64 -19.37
C LEU A 102 9.40 8.20 -19.02
N GLN A 103 8.14 7.81 -19.23
CA GLN A 103 7.71 6.43 -18.95
C GLN A 103 8.23 5.45 -20.01
N LEU A 104 8.42 5.88 -21.28
CA LEU A 104 8.97 5.03 -22.34
C LEU A 104 10.46 4.87 -22.15
N GLN A 105 11.16 5.96 -21.86
CA GLN A 105 12.59 5.95 -21.54
C GLN A 105 12.86 5.06 -20.32
N PHE A 106 12.02 5.18 -19.28
CA PHE A 106 12.07 4.31 -18.11
C PHE A 106 11.90 2.83 -18.49
N LEU A 107 10.85 2.48 -19.26
CA LEU A 107 10.63 1.10 -19.70
C LEU A 107 11.84 0.58 -20.48
N LYS A 108 12.28 1.29 -21.53
CA LYS A 108 13.46 0.89 -22.33
C LYS A 108 14.74 0.72 -21.52
N ALA A 109 14.93 1.51 -20.47
CA ALA A 109 16.13 1.45 -19.64
C ALA A 109 16.10 0.36 -18.56
N THR A 110 14.92 -0.20 -18.27
CA THR A 110 14.69 -1.11 -17.14
C THR A 110 14.14 -2.47 -17.54
N THR A 111 13.72 -2.64 -18.79
CA THR A 111 13.16 -3.90 -19.29
C THR A 111 13.97 -4.45 -20.46
N VAL A 112 13.94 -5.77 -20.64
CA VAL A 112 14.46 -6.44 -21.84
C VAL A 112 13.60 -6.10 -23.08
N PRO A 113 14.15 -6.17 -24.31
CA PRO A 113 13.42 -5.78 -25.53
C PRO A 113 12.12 -6.56 -25.78
N ASP A 114 12.06 -7.81 -25.33
CA ASP A 114 10.94 -8.74 -25.49
C ASP A 114 10.07 -8.86 -24.22
N VAL A 115 10.16 -7.87 -23.32
CA VAL A 115 9.31 -7.81 -22.12
C VAL A 115 7.83 -7.91 -22.50
N THR A 116 7.05 -8.63 -21.70
CA THR A 116 5.62 -8.85 -21.97
C THR A 116 4.78 -8.85 -20.70
N ASP A 117 3.54 -8.37 -20.81
CA ASP A 117 2.48 -8.51 -19.80
C ASP A 117 1.54 -9.71 -20.10
N GLY A 118 1.90 -10.53 -21.10
CA GLY A 118 1.09 -11.63 -21.62
C GLY A 118 0.17 -11.24 -22.79
N GLY A 119 -0.05 -9.94 -23.04
CA GLY A 119 -0.86 -9.44 -24.16
C GLY A 119 -0.08 -8.58 -25.17
N ALA A 120 0.90 -7.82 -24.69
CA ALA A 120 1.77 -6.97 -25.48
C ALA A 120 3.25 -7.36 -25.33
N VAL A 121 4.07 -7.08 -26.35
CA VAL A 121 5.52 -7.34 -26.34
C VAL A 121 6.28 -6.06 -26.63
N GLY A 122 7.27 -5.76 -25.79
CA GLY A 122 8.13 -4.59 -25.89
C GLY A 122 7.61 -3.35 -25.16
N ALA A 123 8.55 -2.48 -24.81
CA ALA A 123 8.30 -1.26 -24.03
C ALA A 123 7.27 -0.32 -24.69
N GLU A 124 7.31 -0.20 -26.02
CA GLU A 124 6.37 0.62 -26.80
C GLU A 124 4.95 0.10 -26.71
N ALA A 125 4.75 -1.21 -26.83
CA ALA A 125 3.43 -1.82 -26.78
C ALA A 125 2.82 -1.74 -25.36
N LEU A 126 3.64 -1.98 -24.33
CA LEU A 126 3.23 -1.78 -22.93
C LEU A 126 2.81 -0.32 -22.67
N LEU A 127 3.53 0.63 -23.26
CA LEU A 127 3.18 2.03 -23.13
C LEU A 127 1.88 2.39 -23.84
N GLU A 128 1.65 1.86 -25.04
CA GLU A 128 0.42 2.08 -25.78
C GLU A 128 -0.78 1.50 -25.02
N ASN A 129 -0.62 0.36 -24.33
CA ASN A 129 -1.66 -0.16 -23.41
C ASN A 129 -2.01 0.87 -22.33
N TRP A 130 -1.02 1.50 -21.70
CA TRP A 130 -1.26 2.57 -20.73
C TRP A 130 -1.95 3.79 -21.35
N ARG A 131 -1.59 4.14 -22.59
CA ARG A 131 -2.21 5.23 -23.34
C ARG A 131 -3.68 4.94 -23.62
N CYS A 132 -4.00 3.78 -24.18
CA CYS A 132 -5.38 3.35 -24.41
C CYS A 132 -6.18 3.31 -23.11
N PHE A 133 -5.62 2.73 -22.05
CA PHE A 133 -6.25 2.69 -20.73
C PHE A 133 -6.60 4.09 -20.20
N SER A 134 -5.67 5.04 -20.33
CA SER A 134 -5.86 6.42 -19.88
C SER A 134 -6.70 7.27 -20.82
N LEU A 135 -6.84 6.86 -22.09
CA LEU A 135 -7.73 7.51 -23.05
C LEU A 135 -9.20 7.16 -22.75
N TYR A 136 -9.47 5.91 -22.38
CA TYR A 136 -10.84 5.45 -22.16
C TYR A 136 -11.34 5.70 -20.74
N HIS A 137 -10.47 5.95 -19.77
CA HIS A 137 -10.82 6.17 -18.37
C HIS A 137 -10.31 7.51 -17.82
N ASP A 138 -11.15 8.20 -17.04
CA ASP A 138 -10.76 9.43 -16.32
C ASP A 138 -10.29 9.11 -14.89
N ASP A 139 -9.58 10.05 -14.26
CA ASP A 139 -9.02 9.95 -12.89
C ASP A 139 -8.33 8.60 -12.61
N VAL A 140 -7.49 8.15 -13.55
CA VAL A 140 -6.70 6.93 -13.36
C VAL A 140 -5.79 7.09 -12.14
N ARG A 141 -5.93 6.15 -11.20
CA ARG A 141 -5.09 5.99 -10.01
C ARG A 141 -4.63 4.55 -9.90
N PHE A 142 -3.35 4.33 -10.09
CA PHE A 142 -2.70 3.03 -9.98
C PHE A 142 -1.73 3.05 -8.80
N GLU A 143 -2.10 2.41 -7.69
CA GLU A 143 -1.35 2.51 -6.44
C GLU A 143 -0.77 1.16 -6.02
N LEU A 144 0.54 1.11 -5.86
CA LEU A 144 1.21 0.00 -5.17
C LEU A 144 0.82 0.01 -3.70
N LYS A 145 0.31 -1.12 -3.20
CA LYS A 145 -0.04 -1.31 -1.79
C LYS A 145 0.99 -2.14 -1.05
N ARG A 146 1.49 -3.20 -1.69
CA ARG A 146 2.57 -4.04 -1.17
C ARG A 146 3.41 -4.57 -2.32
N LEU A 147 4.68 -4.80 -2.04
CA LEU A 147 5.64 -5.43 -2.93
C LEU A 147 6.38 -6.49 -2.10
N GLU A 148 6.40 -7.72 -2.59
CA GLU A 148 6.87 -8.90 -1.86
C GLU A 148 7.79 -9.72 -2.76
N LEU A 149 8.89 -10.26 -2.23
CA LEU A 149 9.76 -11.19 -2.96
C LEU A 149 9.14 -12.58 -2.94
N VAL A 150 8.94 -13.17 -4.11
CA VAL A 150 8.40 -14.54 -4.25
C VAL A 150 9.52 -15.54 -4.55
N SER A 151 10.54 -15.10 -5.28
CA SER A 151 11.77 -15.84 -5.57
C SER A 151 12.91 -14.86 -5.83
N GLU A 152 14.14 -15.33 -6.01
CA GLU A 152 15.34 -14.47 -6.20
C GLU A 152 15.12 -13.34 -7.23
N ASP A 153 14.48 -13.65 -8.36
CA ASP A 153 14.25 -12.70 -9.45
C ASP A 153 12.77 -12.30 -9.67
N SER A 154 11.86 -12.64 -8.73
CA SER A 154 10.42 -12.41 -8.93
C SER A 154 9.79 -11.66 -7.77
N LEU A 155 9.07 -10.59 -8.12
CA LEU A 155 8.28 -9.79 -7.17
C LEU A 155 6.79 -9.97 -7.41
N LEU A 156 6.03 -10.05 -6.32
CA LEU A 156 4.58 -9.94 -6.31
C LEU A 156 4.18 -8.53 -5.87
N ALA A 157 3.48 -7.82 -6.76
CA ALA A 157 2.93 -6.51 -6.46
C ALA A 157 1.43 -6.62 -6.19
N THR A 158 1.01 -6.19 -4.99
CA THR A 158 -0.41 -5.96 -4.69
C THR A 158 -0.75 -4.52 -5.02
N THR A 159 -1.70 -4.29 -5.94
CA THR A 159 -2.08 -2.95 -6.39
C THR A 159 -3.56 -2.63 -6.15
N ARG A 160 -3.88 -1.36 -5.97
CA ARG A 160 -5.24 -0.83 -6.08
C ARG A 160 -5.33 0.07 -7.31
N THR A 161 -6.18 -0.32 -8.25
CA THR A 161 -6.53 0.50 -9.41
C THR A 161 -7.87 1.17 -9.17
N SER A 162 -7.98 2.46 -9.43
CA SER A 162 -9.22 3.22 -9.36
C SER A 162 -9.33 4.10 -10.61
N VAL A 163 -10.51 4.11 -11.21
CA VAL A 163 -10.81 4.82 -12.45
C VAL A 163 -12.23 5.37 -12.40
N THR A 164 -12.49 6.43 -13.14
CA THR A 164 -13.82 6.97 -13.39
C THR A 164 -14.34 6.43 -14.72
N ILE A 165 -15.49 5.77 -14.68
CA ILE A 165 -16.22 5.36 -15.88
C ILE A 165 -16.97 6.58 -16.41
N THR A 166 -16.68 6.94 -17.66
CA THR A 166 -17.31 8.08 -18.35
C THR A 166 -18.14 7.60 -19.54
N GLN A 167 -18.86 8.52 -20.18
CA GLN A 167 -19.51 8.23 -21.46
C GLN A 167 -18.50 7.77 -22.53
N ASN A 168 -17.27 8.29 -22.50
CA ASN A 168 -16.20 7.85 -23.40
C ASN A 168 -15.85 6.38 -23.16
N THR A 169 -15.72 5.97 -21.89
CA THR A 169 -15.51 4.58 -21.50
C THR A 169 -16.62 3.68 -22.05
N LEU A 170 -17.88 4.05 -21.81
CA LEU A 170 -19.04 3.23 -22.20
C LEU A 170 -19.14 3.07 -23.71
N ARG A 171 -18.97 4.15 -24.48
CA ARG A 171 -19.08 4.09 -25.95
C ARG A 171 -18.02 3.21 -26.60
N HIS A 172 -16.78 3.21 -26.06
CA HIS A 172 -15.65 2.53 -26.72
C HIS A 172 -15.36 1.14 -26.16
N LEU A 173 -15.47 0.94 -24.85
CA LEU A 173 -15.14 -0.35 -24.22
C LEU A 173 -16.36 -1.22 -23.96
N TYR A 174 -17.53 -0.60 -23.76
CA TYR A 174 -18.77 -1.33 -23.45
C TYR A 174 -19.95 -0.87 -24.35
N PRO A 175 -19.78 -0.84 -25.68
CA PRO A 175 -20.80 -0.30 -26.58
C PRO A 175 -22.15 -1.02 -26.45
N HIS A 176 -22.15 -2.30 -26.11
CA HIS A 176 -23.36 -3.09 -25.87
C HIS A 176 -24.22 -2.59 -24.70
N LEU A 177 -23.64 -1.83 -23.74
CA LEU A 177 -24.38 -1.19 -22.66
C LEU A 177 -25.06 0.12 -23.10
N VAL A 178 -24.60 0.70 -24.22
CA VAL A 178 -25.13 1.96 -24.77
C VAL A 178 -26.13 1.67 -25.89
N TYR A 179 -25.81 0.72 -26.75
CA TYR A 179 -26.62 0.31 -27.90
C TYR A 179 -27.23 -1.06 -27.61
N GLY A 180 -28.14 -1.09 -26.63
CA GLY A 180 -28.89 -2.30 -26.28
C GLY A 180 -29.56 -2.90 -27.53
N ASN A 181 -29.44 -4.21 -27.67
CA ASN A 181 -29.90 -5.06 -28.78
C ASN A 181 -31.11 -4.49 -29.55
N ILE A 182 -30.86 -3.83 -30.68
CA ILE A 182 -31.92 -3.26 -31.56
C ILE A 182 -32.58 -4.38 -32.42
N ASN A 183 -32.16 -5.64 -32.27
CA ASN A 183 -32.54 -6.73 -33.19
C ASN A 183 -33.45 -7.82 -32.58
N SER A 184 -34.20 -7.52 -31.51
CA SER A 184 -35.18 -8.45 -30.93
C SER A 184 -36.62 -7.95 -31.05
N THR A 185 -37.14 -7.79 -32.27
CA THR A 185 -38.57 -8.01 -32.64
C THR A 185 -38.84 -7.56 -34.08
N VAL A 186 -38.46 -8.38 -35.06
CA VAL A 186 -39.29 -8.56 -36.26
C VAL A 186 -39.26 -10.05 -36.58
N SER A 187 -40.37 -10.74 -36.30
CA SER A 187 -40.74 -12.04 -36.84
C SER A 187 -42.23 -11.97 -37.16
#